data_AF-A0A945U4B4-F1
#
_entry.id   AF-A0A945U4B4-F1
#
_cell.length_a   1.000
_cell.length_b   1.000
_cell.length_c   1.000
_cell.angle_alpha   90.00
_cell.angle_beta   90.00
_cell.angle_gamma   90.00
#
_symmetry.space_group_name_H-M   'P 1'
#
loop_
_entity.id
_entity.type
_entity.pdbx_description
1 polymer ?
#
loop_
_entity_poly.entity_id
_entity_poly.type
_entity_poly.pdbx_seq_one_letter_code
_entity_poly.pdbx_strand_id
1 'polypeptide(L)'
;ISRVLEVNSGSIIPKSSVVLVAEINTDLSLKEEYNNFALQANDQIFVRKNPDYKEPINVVVDGEVVYPGTYSLISKGDRISDIIERCGGLTENAFLEGVKLFRRTKVISKEKSDNKIYKEFKEVILSDTTLYKKHSEDLFNSELEEVWSKEIETEDITFNVVSFDMNKALKINSKHNIILFEGDSLVIPKSNSIVYITGDLYNYEGTGISVPYFERKRANYYINNFAGGYAKENNKNRTVVVYPNGSVKRSVNYGLFSLSPKVTKGSTIKLMSEEQVEEIKATPLDWNVAIEKTLIKVTGVMSLYLLINRITGSF
;
A
#
# COMPACT_ATOMS: atom_id res chain seq x y z
N ILE A 1 -49.56 4.14 2.62
CA ILE A 1 -50.90 3.63 2.25
C ILE A 1 -51.36 4.43 1.04
N SER A 2 -51.14 3.93 -0.17
CA SER A 2 -51.67 4.53 -1.40
C SER A 2 -52.99 3.84 -1.74
N ARG A 3 -54.09 4.61 -1.87
CA ARG A 3 -55.40 4.12 -2.32
C ARG A 3 -55.55 4.49 -3.80
N VAL A 4 -55.71 3.50 -4.66
CA VAL A 4 -56.15 3.72 -6.05
C VAL A 4 -57.66 3.45 -6.08
N LEU A 5 -58.41 4.43 -6.57
CA LEU A 5 -59.87 4.36 -6.71
C LEU A 5 -60.18 3.99 -8.17
N GLU A 6 -60.85 2.87 -8.39
CA GLU A 6 -61.34 2.50 -9.71
C GLU A 6 -62.82 2.90 -9.79
N VAL A 7 -63.16 3.83 -10.70
CA VAL A 7 -64.53 4.31 -10.87
C VAL A 7 -65.17 3.55 -12.02
N ASN A 8 -65.79 2.42 -11.70
CA ASN A 8 -66.79 1.81 -12.56
C ASN A 8 -68.04 1.52 -11.73
N SER A 9 -69.15 2.16 -12.12
CA SER A 9 -70.50 1.92 -11.60
C SER A 9 -70.71 2.22 -10.11
N GLY A 10 -70.76 3.51 -9.75
CA GLY A 10 -71.58 4.04 -8.64
C GLY A 10 -71.26 3.59 -7.20
N SER A 11 -70.25 2.77 -6.96
CA SER A 11 -69.85 2.36 -5.60
C SER A 11 -68.33 2.35 -5.48
N ILE A 12 -67.81 3.20 -4.58
CA ILE A 12 -66.38 3.31 -4.30
C ILE A 12 -65.98 2.15 -3.39
N ILE A 13 -65.45 1.08 -3.97
CA ILE A 13 -64.86 -0.01 -3.19
C ILE A 13 -63.36 0.31 -3.01
N PRO A 14 -62.88 0.59 -1.79
CA PRO A 14 -61.46 0.79 -1.57
C PRO A 14 -60.72 -0.53 -1.84
N LYS A 15 -59.98 -0.61 -2.95
CA LYS A 15 -59.08 -1.74 -3.20
C LYS A 15 -57.80 -1.52 -2.40
N SER A 16 -57.58 -2.35 -1.39
CA SER A 16 -56.30 -2.42 -0.67
C SER A 16 -55.22 -2.85 -1.66
N SER A 17 -54.09 -2.17 -1.71
CA SER A 17 -52.92 -2.69 -2.41
C SER A 17 -52.50 -4.00 -1.73
N VAL A 18 -52.50 -5.11 -2.48
CA VAL A 18 -51.98 -6.39 -2.01
C VAL A 18 -50.49 -6.44 -2.32
N VAL A 19 -49.66 -6.65 -1.30
CA VAL A 19 -48.22 -6.84 -1.47
C VAL A 19 -47.92 -8.33 -1.42
N LEU A 20 -47.39 -8.87 -2.51
CA LEU A 20 -46.91 -10.24 -2.59
C LEU A 20 -45.39 -10.23 -2.52
N VAL A 21 -44.82 -10.97 -1.58
CA VAL A 21 -43.37 -11.14 -1.44
C VAL A 21 -43.05 -12.55 -1.94
N ALA A 22 -42.45 -12.64 -3.12
CA ALA A 22 -41.97 -13.90 -3.68
C ALA A 22 -40.51 -14.11 -3.28
N GLU A 23 -40.22 -15.24 -2.64
CA GLU A 23 -38.84 -15.66 -2.38
C GLU A 23 -38.24 -16.32 -3.64
N ILE A 24 -37.00 -15.93 -3.95
CA ILE A 24 -36.24 -16.46 -5.08
C ILE A 24 -35.15 -17.38 -4.51
N ASN A 25 -35.04 -18.57 -5.07
CA ASN A 25 -34.01 -19.54 -4.71
C ASN A 25 -32.62 -19.08 -5.20
N THR A 26 -31.56 -19.72 -4.71
CA THR A 26 -30.17 -19.39 -5.08
C THR A 26 -29.86 -19.61 -6.57
N ASP A 27 -30.61 -20.47 -7.24
CA ASP A 27 -30.54 -20.75 -8.67
C ASP A 27 -31.44 -19.83 -9.51
N LEU A 28 -31.99 -18.77 -8.89
CA LEU A 28 -32.93 -17.82 -9.49
C LEU A 28 -34.31 -18.40 -9.84
N SER A 29 -34.61 -19.63 -9.42
CA SER A 29 -35.96 -20.19 -9.56
C SER A 29 -36.93 -19.58 -8.55
N LEU A 30 -38.19 -19.45 -8.96
CA LEU A 30 -39.28 -19.12 -8.05
C LEU A 30 -39.80 -20.39 -7.39
N LYS A 31 -40.30 -20.26 -6.16
CA LYS A 31 -41.07 -21.35 -5.54
C LYS A 31 -42.27 -21.71 -6.43
N GLU A 32 -42.62 -23.00 -6.47
CA GLU A 32 -43.68 -23.52 -7.34
C GLU A 32 -45.03 -22.79 -7.18
N GLU A 33 -45.31 -22.31 -5.97
CA GLU A 33 -46.51 -21.52 -5.64
C GLU A 33 -46.63 -20.20 -6.44
N TYR A 34 -45.52 -19.68 -6.97
CA TYR A 34 -45.50 -18.44 -7.76
C TYR A 34 -45.35 -18.68 -9.27
N ASN A 35 -45.07 -19.90 -9.72
CA ASN A 35 -44.85 -20.20 -11.14
C ASN A 35 -46.08 -19.91 -12.02
N ASN A 36 -47.28 -19.94 -11.44
CA ASN A 36 -48.54 -19.67 -12.13
C ASN A 36 -49.14 -18.30 -11.78
N PHE A 37 -48.39 -17.43 -11.10
CA PHE A 37 -48.88 -16.10 -10.75
C PHE A 37 -48.87 -15.19 -11.99
N ALA A 38 -50.06 -14.85 -12.49
CA ALA A 38 -50.22 -13.97 -13.64
C ALA A 38 -50.27 -12.51 -13.21
N LEU A 39 -49.32 -11.71 -13.70
CA LEU A 39 -49.28 -10.27 -13.50
C LEU A 39 -50.46 -9.60 -14.21
N GLN A 40 -51.05 -8.59 -13.57
CA GLN A 40 -52.13 -7.79 -14.12
C GLN A 40 -51.65 -6.41 -14.54
N ALA A 41 -52.46 -5.72 -15.34
CA ALA A 41 -52.17 -4.36 -15.75
C ALA A 41 -52.06 -3.44 -14.52
N ASN A 42 -51.02 -2.59 -14.51
CA ASN A 42 -50.66 -1.68 -13.43
C ASN A 42 -50.05 -2.33 -12.17
N ASP A 43 -49.70 -3.62 -12.19
CA ASP A 43 -48.88 -4.23 -11.14
C ASP A 43 -47.47 -3.61 -11.11
N GLN A 44 -46.90 -3.47 -9.91
CA GLN A 44 -45.56 -2.95 -9.71
C GLN A 44 -44.67 -4.03 -9.10
N ILE A 45 -43.55 -4.31 -9.77
CA ILE A 45 -42.57 -5.29 -9.32
C ILE A 45 -41.37 -4.57 -8.74
N PHE A 46 -41.00 -4.93 -7.51
CA PHE A 46 -39.81 -4.42 -6.85
C PHE A 46 -38.87 -5.57 -6.54
N VAL A 47 -37.75 -5.64 -7.26
CA VAL A 47 -36.65 -6.56 -6.92
C VAL A 47 -35.76 -5.87 -5.89
N ARG A 48 -35.77 -6.38 -4.65
CA ARG A 48 -34.93 -5.84 -3.58
C ARG A 48 -33.63 -6.62 -3.54
N LYS A 49 -32.50 -5.92 -3.41
CA LYS A 49 -31.23 -6.57 -3.07
C LYS A 49 -31.38 -7.21 -1.70
N ASN A 50 -30.84 -8.41 -1.53
CA ASN A 50 -30.72 -9.01 -0.20
C ASN A 50 -29.84 -8.07 0.65
N PRO A 51 -30.34 -7.50 1.76
CA PRO A 51 -29.57 -6.58 2.59
C PRO A 51 -28.35 -7.25 3.25
N ASP A 52 -28.35 -8.58 3.36
CA ASP A 52 -27.23 -9.35 3.89
C ASP A 52 -26.19 -9.71 2.82
N TYR A 53 -26.53 -9.56 1.53
CA TYR A 53 -25.59 -9.81 0.45
C TYR A 53 -24.52 -8.73 0.42
N LYS A 54 -23.26 -9.17 0.44
CA LYS A 54 -22.09 -8.33 0.28
C LYS A 54 -21.28 -8.89 -0.87
N GLU A 55 -20.80 -8.01 -1.74
CA GLU A 55 -19.87 -8.43 -2.78
C GLU A 55 -18.61 -9.00 -2.13
N PRO A 56 -18.06 -10.11 -2.65
CA PRO A 56 -16.81 -10.66 -2.15
C PRO A 56 -15.70 -9.65 -2.32
N ILE A 57 -15.08 -9.28 -1.21
CA ILE A 57 -13.91 -8.40 -1.23
C ILE A 57 -12.70 -9.26 -1.57
N ASN A 58 -11.97 -8.91 -2.63
CA ASN A 58 -10.88 -9.73 -3.12
C ASN A 58 -9.51 -9.05 -2.95
N VAL A 59 -8.50 -9.88 -2.79
CA VAL A 59 -7.08 -9.52 -2.87
C VAL A 59 -6.38 -10.40 -3.90
N VAL A 60 -5.31 -9.88 -4.48
CA VAL A 60 -4.50 -10.61 -5.45
C VAL A 60 -3.20 -11.05 -4.79
N VAL A 61 -2.82 -12.30 -4.99
CA VAL A 61 -1.53 -12.84 -4.54
C VAL A 61 -0.78 -13.37 -5.74
N ASP A 62 0.42 -12.85 -5.97
CA ASP A 62 1.24 -13.19 -7.12
C ASP A 62 2.68 -13.56 -6.72
N GLY A 63 3.31 -14.39 -7.55
CA GLY A 63 4.69 -14.85 -7.40
C GLY A 63 4.85 -16.17 -6.64
N GLU A 64 5.83 -16.22 -5.75
CA GLU A 64 6.35 -17.45 -5.12
C GLU A 64 5.49 -17.95 -3.95
N VAL A 65 4.26 -18.36 -4.27
CA VAL A 65 3.32 -19.09 -3.42
C VAL A 65 2.90 -20.39 -4.10
N VAL A 66 2.36 -21.35 -3.35
CA VAL A 66 1.96 -22.65 -3.96
C VAL A 66 0.84 -22.45 -4.99
N TYR A 67 -0.15 -21.62 -4.66
CA TYR A 67 -1.27 -21.30 -5.53
C TYR A 67 -1.43 -19.77 -5.67
N PRO A 68 -0.81 -19.13 -6.68
CA PRO A 68 -1.05 -17.72 -6.96
C PRO A 68 -2.47 -17.52 -7.51
N GLY A 69 -3.05 -16.34 -7.30
CA GLY A 69 -4.38 -16.00 -7.79
C GLY A 69 -5.13 -15.01 -6.92
N THR A 70 -6.43 -14.92 -7.17
CA THR A 70 -7.35 -14.01 -6.46
C THR A 70 -8.02 -14.74 -5.29
N TYR A 71 -7.98 -14.12 -4.12
CA TYR A 71 -8.53 -14.68 -2.89
C TYR A 71 -9.58 -13.74 -2.29
N SER A 72 -10.73 -14.29 -1.94
CA SER A 72 -11.74 -13.53 -1.19
C SER A 72 -11.35 -13.40 0.29
N LEU A 73 -11.56 -12.21 0.84
CA LEU A 73 -11.47 -11.92 2.26
C LEU A 73 -12.73 -12.45 2.95
N ILE A 74 -12.55 -13.37 3.90
CA ILE A 74 -13.65 -14.05 4.61
C ILE A 74 -14.12 -13.16 5.77
N SER A 75 -13.16 -12.52 6.45
CA SER A 75 -13.41 -11.61 7.56
C SER A 75 -12.82 -10.23 7.28
N LYS A 76 -13.41 -9.19 7.89
CA LYS A 76 -12.82 -7.83 7.94
C LYS A 76 -11.44 -7.80 8.62
N GLY A 77 -11.08 -8.87 9.32
CA GLY A 77 -9.81 -9.01 10.02
C GLY A 77 -8.77 -9.84 9.29
N ASP A 78 -9.04 -10.32 8.06
CA ASP A 78 -8.10 -11.14 7.30
C ASP A 78 -6.76 -10.42 7.11
N ARG A 79 -5.68 -11.13 7.41
CA ARG A 79 -4.32 -10.61 7.37
C ARG A 79 -3.48 -11.32 6.32
N ILE A 80 -2.27 -10.79 6.13
CA ILE A 80 -1.25 -11.38 5.25
C ILE A 80 -1.04 -12.86 5.59
N SER A 81 -0.90 -13.23 6.87
CA SER A 81 -0.72 -14.64 7.26
C SER A 81 -1.84 -15.55 6.76
N ASP A 82 -3.08 -15.09 6.88
CA ASP A 82 -4.28 -15.88 6.60
C ASP A 82 -4.41 -16.13 5.10
N ILE A 83 -4.05 -15.12 4.30
CA ILE A 83 -4.01 -15.24 2.84
C ILE A 83 -2.88 -16.15 2.39
N ILE A 84 -1.68 -16.02 2.97
CA ILE A 84 -0.56 -16.92 2.63
C ILE A 84 -0.87 -18.38 2.96
N GLU A 85 -1.55 -18.63 4.08
CA GLU A 85 -2.02 -19.98 4.43
C GLU A 85 -3.00 -20.52 3.38
N ARG A 86 -3.98 -19.70 2.95
CA ARG A 86 -4.93 -20.08 1.89
C ARG A 86 -4.26 -20.28 0.52
N CYS A 87 -3.12 -19.62 0.28
CA CYS A 87 -2.31 -19.85 -0.91
C CYS A 87 -1.53 -21.18 -0.89
N GLY A 88 -1.70 -22.01 0.15
CA GLY A 88 -0.93 -23.24 0.35
C GLY A 88 0.47 -22.97 0.93
N GLY A 89 0.74 -21.76 1.38
CA GLY A 89 2.05 -21.32 1.86
C GLY A 89 2.94 -20.72 0.77
N LEU A 90 4.16 -20.37 1.20
CA LEU A 90 5.22 -19.85 0.33
C LEU A 90 6.03 -21.00 -0.28
N THR A 91 6.54 -20.83 -1.49
CA THR A 91 7.49 -21.80 -2.07
C THR A 91 8.88 -21.67 -1.43
N GLU A 92 9.75 -22.66 -1.65
CA GLU A 92 11.15 -22.61 -1.17
C GLU A 92 11.98 -21.48 -1.78
N ASN A 93 11.59 -20.99 -2.97
CA ASN A 93 12.28 -19.92 -3.67
C ASN A 93 11.77 -18.52 -3.30
N ALA A 94 10.76 -18.43 -2.44
CA ALA A 94 10.14 -17.18 -2.03
C ALA A 94 11.12 -16.26 -1.30
N PHE A 95 11.24 -15.03 -1.80
CA PHE A 95 12.08 -14.03 -1.18
C PHE A 95 11.30 -13.16 -0.21
N LEU A 96 11.23 -13.64 1.03
CA LEU A 96 10.52 -13.01 2.15
C LEU A 96 10.89 -11.54 2.38
N GLU A 97 12.14 -11.15 2.21
CA GLU A 97 12.58 -9.76 2.42
C GLU A 97 12.14 -8.81 1.30
N GLY A 98 11.69 -9.35 0.16
CA GLY A 98 11.23 -8.61 -1.02
C GLY A 98 9.73 -8.58 -1.23
N VAL A 99 8.96 -9.16 -0.33
CA VAL A 99 7.50 -9.12 -0.43
C VAL A 99 7.00 -7.68 -0.32
N LYS A 100 6.13 -7.30 -1.24
CA LYS A 100 5.50 -5.97 -1.30
C LYS A 100 3.99 -6.10 -1.24
N LEU A 101 3.37 -5.21 -0.47
CA LEU A 101 1.93 -5.01 -0.46
C LEU A 101 1.62 -3.72 -1.20
N PHE A 102 0.86 -3.82 -2.29
CA PHE A 102 0.34 -2.68 -3.04
C PHE A 102 -1.09 -2.42 -2.59
N ARG A 103 -1.35 -1.18 -2.17
CA ARG A 103 -2.66 -0.74 -1.71
C ARG A 103 -3.15 0.42 -2.53
N ARG A 104 -4.39 0.30 -3.02
CA ARG A 104 -5.09 1.38 -3.72
C ARG A 104 -5.32 2.57 -2.79
N THR A 105 -4.99 3.77 -3.23
CA THR A 105 -5.31 5.02 -2.53
C THR A 105 -5.97 6.01 -3.50
N LYS A 106 -6.95 6.75 -3.01
CA LYS A 106 -7.51 7.90 -3.73
C LYS A 106 -6.60 9.11 -3.49
N VAL A 107 -6.22 9.82 -4.54
CA VAL A 107 -5.46 11.07 -4.39
C VAL A 107 -6.41 12.15 -3.86
N ILE A 108 -6.26 12.51 -2.58
CA ILE A 108 -7.03 13.60 -1.95
C ILE A 108 -6.22 14.90 -2.05
N SER A 109 -5.92 15.36 -3.26
CA SER A 109 -5.69 16.79 -3.53
C SER A 109 -5.40 17.03 -5.01
N LYS A 110 -6.07 18.06 -5.55
CA LYS A 110 -5.63 18.80 -6.73
C LYS A 110 -4.33 19.56 -6.40
N GLU A 111 -3.26 18.84 -6.15
CA GLU A 111 -1.94 19.32 -6.52
C GLU A 111 -1.37 18.25 -7.43
N LYS A 112 -1.38 18.56 -8.73
CA LYS A 112 -0.37 18.07 -9.67
C LYS A 112 1.01 18.56 -9.20
N SER A 113 1.38 18.27 -7.96
CA SER A 113 2.75 18.33 -7.55
C SER A 113 3.37 17.21 -8.33
N ASP A 114 4.23 17.56 -9.28
CA ASP A 114 5.26 16.69 -9.79
C ASP A 114 5.96 16.06 -8.59
N ASN A 115 5.39 14.96 -8.08
CA ASN A 115 6.04 14.12 -7.10
C ASN A 115 7.16 13.45 -7.88
N LYS A 116 8.22 14.22 -8.11
CA LYS A 116 9.51 13.80 -8.66
C LYS A 116 9.99 12.58 -7.89
N ILE A 117 9.68 12.50 -6.59
CA ILE A 117 9.90 11.32 -5.75
C ILE A 117 9.10 10.10 -6.22
N TYR A 118 7.82 10.23 -6.58
CA TYR A 118 7.02 9.12 -7.12
C TYR A 118 7.47 8.74 -8.54
N LYS A 119 7.79 9.71 -9.40
CA LYS A 119 8.34 9.46 -10.75
C LYS A 119 9.73 8.81 -10.67
N GLU A 120 10.64 9.32 -9.84
CA GLU A 120 11.97 8.73 -9.61
C GLU A 120 11.88 7.38 -8.89
N PHE A 121 10.94 7.19 -7.95
CA PHE A 121 10.75 5.89 -7.29
C PHE A 121 10.14 4.88 -8.27
N LYS A 122 9.17 5.29 -9.10
CA LYS A 122 8.63 4.50 -10.21
C LYS A 122 9.72 4.18 -11.22
N GLU A 123 10.54 5.14 -11.63
CA GLU A 123 11.67 4.93 -12.54
C GLU A 123 12.78 4.08 -11.93
N VAL A 124 13.10 4.17 -10.64
CA VAL A 124 14.07 3.29 -9.98
C VAL A 124 13.53 1.86 -9.86
N ILE A 125 12.24 1.70 -9.58
CA ILE A 125 11.57 0.38 -9.57
C ILE A 125 11.50 -0.22 -11.00
N LEU A 126 11.40 0.62 -12.04
CA LEU A 126 11.21 0.21 -13.45
C LEU A 126 12.49 0.22 -14.32
N SER A 127 13.55 0.89 -13.90
CA SER A 127 14.86 0.94 -14.60
C SER A 127 15.81 -0.17 -14.16
N ASP A 128 15.48 -0.86 -13.07
CA ASP A 128 16.23 -1.99 -12.56
C ASP A 128 16.03 -3.21 -13.47
N THR A 129 17.10 -3.54 -14.20
CA THR A 129 17.38 -4.80 -14.90
C THR A 129 16.54 -5.10 -16.14
N THR A 130 17.13 -4.89 -17.31
CA THR A 130 16.71 -5.49 -18.60
C THR A 130 16.47 -7.01 -18.52
N LEU A 131 17.11 -7.70 -17.57
CA LEU A 131 16.90 -9.12 -17.27
C LEU A 131 15.63 -9.41 -16.46
N TYR A 132 15.23 -8.50 -15.56
CA TYR A 132 13.97 -8.56 -14.81
C TYR A 132 12.81 -8.12 -15.69
N LYS A 133 13.01 -7.08 -16.51
CA LYS A 133 12.07 -6.60 -17.54
C LYS A 133 11.57 -7.72 -18.44
N LYS A 134 12.46 -8.57 -18.97
CA LYS A 134 12.06 -9.68 -19.85
C LYS A 134 11.20 -10.74 -19.15
N HIS A 135 11.40 -10.98 -17.85
CA HIS A 135 10.65 -12.01 -17.11
C HIS A 135 9.38 -11.44 -16.46
N SER A 136 9.38 -10.15 -16.09
CA SER A 136 8.24 -9.45 -15.53
C SER A 136 7.30 -8.90 -16.60
N GLU A 137 7.77 -8.51 -17.79
CA GLU A 137 6.89 -8.05 -18.88
C GLU A 137 5.97 -9.18 -19.37
N ASP A 138 6.45 -10.43 -19.47
CA ASP A 138 5.59 -11.56 -19.84
C ASP A 138 4.55 -11.91 -18.74
N LEU A 139 4.83 -11.61 -17.47
CA LEU A 139 3.94 -11.85 -16.33
C LEU A 139 3.00 -10.67 -16.02
N PHE A 140 3.38 -9.43 -16.36
CA PHE A 140 2.62 -8.22 -16.03
C PHE A 140 1.89 -7.60 -17.24
N ASN A 141 2.34 -7.84 -18.48
CA ASN A 141 1.80 -7.15 -19.67
C ASN A 141 0.75 -7.93 -20.47
N SER A 142 0.50 -9.22 -20.22
CA SER A 142 -0.47 -9.93 -21.08
C SER A 142 -1.92 -9.81 -20.64
N GLU A 143 -2.20 -9.59 -19.34
CA GLU A 143 -3.58 -9.57 -18.82
C GLU A 143 -3.88 -8.41 -17.85
N LEU A 144 -2.89 -7.86 -17.15
CA LEU A 144 -3.13 -6.83 -16.12
C LEU A 144 -3.08 -5.39 -16.67
N GLU A 145 -2.26 -5.09 -17.70
CA GLU A 145 -2.23 -3.76 -18.32
C GLU A 145 -3.52 -3.44 -19.10
N GLU A 146 -4.13 -4.42 -19.77
CA GLU A 146 -5.36 -4.19 -20.52
C GLU A 146 -6.57 -3.96 -19.59
N VAL A 147 -6.56 -4.60 -18.42
CA VAL A 147 -7.55 -4.40 -17.36
C VAL A 147 -7.32 -3.06 -16.64
N TRP A 148 -6.07 -2.68 -16.36
CA TRP A 148 -5.78 -1.44 -15.64
C TRP A 148 -5.90 -0.20 -16.52
N SER A 149 -5.53 -0.26 -17.80
CA SER A 149 -5.61 0.90 -18.71
C SER A 149 -7.05 1.32 -19.03
N LYS A 150 -8.01 0.38 -19.05
CA LYS A 150 -9.43 0.69 -19.33
C LYS A 150 -10.18 1.32 -18.15
N GLU A 151 -9.71 1.16 -16.91
CA GLU A 151 -10.37 1.67 -15.70
C GLU A 151 -9.78 2.99 -15.16
N ILE A 152 -8.64 3.43 -15.70
CA ILE A 152 -7.89 4.61 -15.23
C ILE A 152 -8.45 5.96 -15.73
N GLU A 153 -9.36 5.98 -16.69
CA GLU A 153 -9.90 7.26 -17.21
C GLU A 153 -10.92 7.95 -16.27
N THR A 154 -11.42 7.29 -15.23
CA THR A 154 -12.56 7.84 -14.47
C THR A 154 -12.32 8.28 -13.02
N GLU A 155 -11.21 7.93 -12.36
CA GLU A 155 -10.83 8.54 -11.06
C GLU A 155 -9.30 8.46 -10.87
N ASP A 156 -8.66 9.50 -10.31
CA ASP A 156 -7.23 9.55 -9.98
C ASP A 156 -6.87 8.52 -8.88
N ILE A 157 -6.75 7.25 -9.27
CA ILE A 157 -6.36 6.13 -8.41
C ILE A 157 -4.83 5.95 -8.49
N THR A 158 -4.16 5.96 -7.34
CA THR A 158 -2.72 5.63 -7.23
C THR A 158 -2.49 4.44 -6.31
N PHE A 159 -1.36 3.76 -6.44
CA PHE A 159 -0.99 2.63 -5.58
C PHE A 159 0.17 3.01 -4.67
N ASN A 160 0.00 2.77 -3.37
CA ASN A 160 1.06 2.93 -2.38
C ASN A 160 1.68 1.57 -2.06
N VAL A 161 3.01 1.54 -1.97
CA VAL A 161 3.73 0.40 -1.42
C VAL A 161 3.69 0.48 0.11
N VAL A 162 3.07 -0.50 0.73
CA VAL A 162 3.08 -0.67 2.18
C VAL A 162 4.28 -1.54 2.54
N SER A 163 5.32 -0.91 3.08
CA SER A 163 6.54 -1.62 3.50
C SER A 163 6.29 -2.41 4.80
N PHE A 164 6.61 -3.70 4.79
CA PHE A 164 6.52 -4.57 5.97
C PHE A 164 7.62 -5.65 5.96
N ASP A 165 7.66 -6.48 7.00
CA ASP A 165 8.65 -7.54 7.16
C ASP A 165 7.90 -8.88 7.17
N MET A 166 8.01 -9.65 6.10
CA MET A 166 7.26 -10.89 5.92
C MET A 166 7.63 -11.94 6.97
N ASN A 167 8.92 -12.05 7.33
CA ASN A 167 9.36 -12.97 8.39
C ASN A 167 8.69 -12.67 9.72
N LYS A 168 8.38 -11.40 9.99
CA LYS A 168 7.60 -11.01 11.16
C LYS A 168 6.11 -11.14 10.92
N ALA A 169 5.60 -10.91 9.71
CA ALA A 169 4.17 -10.99 9.40
C ALA A 169 3.61 -12.40 9.62
N LEU A 170 4.40 -13.43 9.34
CA LEU A 170 4.02 -14.83 9.55
C LEU A 170 3.99 -15.26 11.03
N LYS A 171 4.39 -14.37 11.97
CA LYS A 171 4.36 -14.65 13.40
C LYS A 171 3.07 -14.15 14.04
N ILE A 172 2.60 -14.89 15.05
CA ILE A 172 1.42 -14.54 15.86
C ILE A 172 1.59 -13.14 16.47
N ASN A 173 0.52 -12.33 16.43
CA ASN A 173 0.44 -10.98 17.02
C ASN A 173 1.51 -9.98 16.54
N SER A 174 2.01 -10.14 15.32
CA SER A 174 2.97 -9.19 14.75
C SER A 174 2.29 -7.95 14.18
N LYS A 175 2.88 -6.78 14.44
CA LYS A 175 2.49 -5.51 13.79
C LYS A 175 2.73 -5.52 12.27
N HIS A 176 3.60 -6.41 11.78
CA HIS A 176 3.84 -6.59 10.36
C HIS A 176 2.81 -7.50 9.69
N ASN A 177 1.97 -8.20 10.48
CA ASN A 177 0.86 -8.99 9.94
C ASN A 177 -0.31 -8.05 9.64
N ILE A 178 -0.22 -7.32 8.53
CA ILE A 178 -1.12 -6.22 8.21
C ILE A 178 -2.49 -6.77 7.79
N ILE A 179 -3.55 -6.06 8.16
CA ILE A 179 -4.93 -6.34 7.72
C ILE A 179 -5.04 -5.92 6.25
N LEU A 180 -5.64 -6.78 5.45
CA LEU A 180 -5.82 -6.57 4.02
C LEU A 180 -7.17 -5.92 3.73
N PHE A 181 -7.22 -5.15 2.63
CA PHE A 181 -8.41 -4.47 2.14
C PHE A 181 -8.68 -4.85 0.68
N GLU A 182 -9.88 -4.45 0.23
CA GLU A 182 -10.28 -4.62 -1.15
C GLU A 182 -9.26 -4.05 -2.14
N GLY A 183 -8.88 -4.87 -3.12
CA GLY A 183 -7.94 -4.47 -4.17
C GLY A 183 -6.48 -4.38 -3.71
N ASP A 184 -6.15 -4.86 -2.50
CA ASP A 184 -4.76 -5.08 -2.12
C ASP A 184 -4.14 -6.17 -3.01
N SER A 185 -2.87 -5.97 -3.37
CA SER A 185 -2.08 -6.95 -4.11
C SER A 185 -0.78 -7.27 -3.37
N LEU A 186 -0.54 -8.55 -3.14
CA LEU A 186 0.64 -9.07 -2.48
C LEU A 186 1.55 -9.72 -3.53
N VAL A 187 2.75 -9.19 -3.69
CA VAL A 187 3.74 -9.70 -4.65
C VAL A 187 4.90 -10.33 -3.91
N ILE A 188 5.12 -11.62 -4.14
CA ILE A 188 6.18 -12.42 -3.52
C ILE A 188 7.24 -12.74 -4.58
N PRO A 189 8.35 -12.01 -4.64
CA PRO A 189 9.36 -12.24 -5.66
C PRO A 189 10.17 -13.51 -5.40
N LYS A 190 10.82 -14.01 -6.44
CA LYS A 190 11.86 -15.04 -6.35
C LYS A 190 13.15 -14.49 -5.73
N SER A 191 13.87 -15.34 -5.01
CA SER A 191 15.18 -14.97 -4.46
C SER A 191 16.18 -14.66 -5.59
N ASN A 192 16.65 -13.42 -5.63
CA ASN A 192 17.82 -13.02 -6.40
C ASN A 192 18.95 -12.62 -5.44
N SER A 193 20.18 -13.03 -5.73
CA SER A 193 21.34 -12.76 -4.87
C SER A 193 22.18 -11.62 -5.43
N ILE A 194 21.52 -10.53 -5.83
CA ILE A 194 22.17 -9.34 -6.40
C ILE A 194 21.91 -8.09 -5.56
N VAL A 195 22.73 -7.07 -5.76
CA VAL A 195 22.58 -5.71 -5.24
C VAL A 195 22.72 -4.78 -6.42
N TYR A 196 21.85 -3.78 -6.52
CA TYR A 196 21.96 -2.77 -7.55
C TYR A 196 22.59 -1.49 -7.00
N ILE A 197 23.48 -0.85 -7.76
CA ILE A 197 24.12 0.41 -7.40
C ILE A 197 23.79 1.41 -8.49
N THR A 198 23.24 2.57 -8.13
CA THR A 198 22.76 3.59 -9.08
C THR A 198 23.03 5.01 -8.58
N GLY A 199 22.84 5.99 -9.46
CA GLY A 199 23.18 7.40 -9.27
C GLY A 199 24.50 7.76 -9.96
N ASP A 200 25.09 8.87 -9.55
CA ASP A 200 26.31 9.40 -10.17
C ASP A 200 27.54 8.57 -9.76
N LEU A 201 27.79 7.45 -10.46
CA LEU A 201 28.90 6.54 -10.17
C LEU A 201 30.22 7.10 -10.73
N TYR A 202 31.34 6.82 -10.06
CA TYR A 202 32.64 7.34 -10.49
C TYR A 202 33.10 6.66 -11.79
N ASN A 203 33.35 7.46 -12.83
CA ASN A 203 33.86 7.01 -14.14
C ASN A 203 33.04 5.86 -14.76
N TYR A 204 31.72 5.86 -14.56
CA TYR A 204 30.82 4.88 -15.15
C TYR A 204 29.74 5.61 -15.96
N GLU A 205 29.65 5.28 -17.25
CA GLU A 205 28.73 5.95 -18.20
C GLU A 205 27.29 5.39 -18.18
N GLY A 206 27.02 4.38 -17.34
CA GLY A 206 25.68 3.78 -17.22
C GLY A 206 24.86 4.31 -16.04
N THR A 207 23.56 3.99 -16.04
CA THR A 207 22.61 4.39 -14.99
C THR A 207 22.76 3.60 -13.69
N GLY A 208 23.50 2.49 -13.71
CA GLY A 208 23.84 1.69 -12.54
C GLY A 208 24.49 0.35 -12.87
N ILE A 209 24.85 -0.40 -11.84
CA ILE A 209 25.59 -1.68 -11.90
C ILE A 209 24.91 -2.70 -10.99
N SER A 210 24.68 -3.92 -11.50
CA SER A 210 24.25 -5.07 -10.69
C SER A 210 25.44 -5.89 -10.26
N VAL A 211 25.52 -6.22 -8.97
CA VAL A 211 26.65 -6.95 -8.38
C VAL A 211 26.18 -8.09 -7.49
N PRO A 212 26.97 -9.16 -7.30
CA PRO A 212 26.60 -10.23 -6.37
C PRO A 212 26.44 -9.72 -4.94
N TYR A 213 25.46 -10.27 -4.22
CA TYR A 213 25.28 -10.02 -2.80
C TYR A 213 26.35 -10.73 -1.97
N PHE A 214 26.93 -10.00 -1.01
CA PHE A 214 27.87 -10.51 -0.01
C PHE A 214 27.32 -10.27 1.40
N GLU A 215 27.38 -11.32 2.23
CA GLU A 215 26.86 -11.28 3.58
C GLU A 215 27.55 -10.23 4.45
N ARG A 216 26.73 -9.58 5.30
CA ARG A 216 27.16 -8.61 6.33
C ARG A 216 27.89 -7.38 5.77
N LYS A 217 27.83 -7.13 4.46
CA LYS A 217 28.40 -5.94 3.83
C LYS A 217 27.45 -4.73 3.90
N ARG A 218 28.04 -3.54 3.88
CA ARG A 218 27.36 -2.23 3.90
C ARG A 218 27.50 -1.54 2.57
N ALA A 219 26.69 -0.52 2.28
CA ALA A 219 26.69 0.14 0.98
C ALA A 219 28.10 0.63 0.57
N ASN A 220 28.86 1.19 1.52
CA ASN A 220 30.23 1.64 1.29
C ASN A 220 31.17 0.54 0.77
N TYR A 221 30.98 -0.72 1.18
CA TYR A 221 31.76 -1.84 0.63
C TYR A 221 31.47 -1.99 -0.87
N TYR A 222 30.19 -2.02 -1.25
CA TYR A 222 29.81 -2.21 -2.64
C TYR A 222 30.28 -1.07 -3.53
N ILE A 223 30.11 0.17 -3.05
CA ILE A 223 30.52 1.38 -3.78
C ILE A 223 32.04 1.36 -4.04
N ASN A 224 32.85 1.07 -3.02
CA ASN A 224 34.31 1.08 -3.17
C ASN A 224 34.86 -0.11 -3.97
N ASN A 225 34.21 -1.28 -3.93
CA ASN A 225 34.73 -2.50 -4.57
C ASN A 225 34.18 -2.73 -5.98
N PHE A 226 32.99 -2.20 -6.31
CA PHE A 226 32.34 -2.45 -7.61
C PHE A 226 31.99 -1.19 -8.41
N ALA A 227 31.85 -0.02 -7.76
CA ALA A 227 31.50 1.23 -8.44
C ALA A 227 32.68 2.22 -8.54
N GLY A 228 33.91 1.75 -8.27
CA GLY A 228 35.12 2.60 -8.34
C GLY A 228 35.23 3.65 -7.22
N GLY A 229 34.34 3.61 -6.21
CA GLY A 229 34.24 4.61 -5.17
C GLY A 229 33.13 5.63 -5.41
N TYR A 230 33.19 6.75 -4.71
CA TYR A 230 32.22 7.83 -4.84
C TYR A 230 32.75 8.89 -5.80
N ALA A 231 31.92 9.33 -6.75
CA ALA A 231 32.19 10.55 -7.51
C ALA A 231 32.39 11.77 -6.59
N LYS A 232 33.10 12.80 -7.08
CA LYS A 232 33.47 13.97 -6.29
C LYS A 232 32.23 14.77 -5.83
N GLU A 233 31.19 14.71 -6.65
CA GLU A 233 29.90 15.38 -6.51
C GLU A 233 28.97 14.64 -5.52
N ASN A 234 29.31 13.40 -5.15
CA ASN A 234 28.50 12.61 -4.23
C ASN A 234 28.75 12.95 -2.77
N ASN A 235 27.67 13.02 -2.01
CA ASN A 235 27.75 13.13 -0.57
C ASN A 235 27.58 11.74 0.11
N LYS A 236 28.65 11.19 0.68
CA LYS A 236 28.64 9.87 1.37
C LYS A 236 27.64 9.80 2.54
N ASN A 237 27.32 10.94 3.16
CA ASN A 237 26.33 11.05 4.24
C ASN A 237 24.88 11.02 3.70
N ARG A 238 24.71 11.04 2.39
CA ARG A 238 23.42 11.00 1.70
C ARG A 238 23.20 9.70 0.95
N THR A 239 24.11 8.73 1.00
CA THR A 239 23.88 7.40 0.44
C THR A 239 22.64 6.78 1.03
N VAL A 240 21.75 6.31 0.17
CA VAL A 240 20.50 5.66 0.54
C VAL A 240 20.51 4.22 0.06
N VAL A 241 19.97 3.33 0.88
CA VAL A 241 19.68 1.94 0.53
C VAL A 241 18.17 1.76 0.57
N VAL A 242 17.61 1.40 -0.59
CA VAL A 242 16.24 0.94 -0.75
C VAL A 242 16.27 -0.58 -0.65
N TYR A 243 15.56 -1.12 0.34
CA TYR A 243 15.45 -2.56 0.55
C TYR A 243 14.36 -3.15 -0.34
N PRO A 244 14.41 -4.46 -0.61
CA PRO A 244 13.45 -5.13 -1.48
C PRO A 244 11.97 -4.94 -1.09
N ASN A 245 11.65 -4.89 0.21
CA ASN A 245 10.30 -4.61 0.72
C ASN A 245 9.85 -3.14 0.57
N GLY A 246 10.67 -2.28 -0.05
CA GLY A 246 10.41 -0.85 -0.22
C GLY A 246 10.82 0.03 0.97
N SER A 247 11.33 -0.55 2.07
CA SER A 247 11.87 0.26 3.16
C SER A 247 13.15 0.98 2.76
N VAL A 248 13.43 2.13 3.37
CA VAL A 248 14.57 2.97 3.00
C VAL A 248 15.41 3.29 4.22
N LYS A 249 16.74 3.22 4.10
CA LYS A 249 17.69 3.72 5.11
C LYS A 249 18.76 4.59 4.48
N ARG A 250 19.22 5.57 5.25
CA ARG A 250 20.28 6.50 4.86
C ARG A 250 21.52 6.31 5.70
N SER A 251 22.69 6.64 5.15
CA SER A 251 23.94 6.78 5.90
C SER A 251 23.76 7.70 7.12
N VAL A 252 24.33 7.29 8.25
CA VAL A 252 24.39 8.11 9.46
C VAL A 252 25.74 8.80 9.51
N ASN A 253 25.75 10.12 9.75
CA ASN A 253 26.97 10.89 9.93
C ASN A 253 27.29 11.03 11.42
N TYR A 254 28.48 10.57 11.85
CA TYR A 254 28.98 10.71 13.22
C TYR A 254 29.99 11.87 13.36
N GLY A 255 30.07 12.75 12.37
CA GLY A 255 31.03 13.87 12.33
C GLY A 255 32.36 13.45 11.74
N LEU A 256 33.10 12.56 12.41
CA LEU A 256 34.42 12.09 11.97
C LEU A 256 34.36 11.01 10.89
N PHE A 257 33.24 10.29 10.81
CA PHE A 257 33.03 9.24 9.82
C PHE A 257 31.55 9.07 9.50
N SER A 258 31.29 8.49 8.33
CA SER A 258 29.95 8.12 7.89
C SER A 258 29.76 6.62 7.97
N LEU A 259 28.60 6.20 8.48
CA LEU A 259 28.24 4.79 8.56
C LEU A 259 27.11 4.49 7.59
N SER A 260 27.47 3.86 6.47
CA SER A 260 26.50 3.43 5.47
C SER A 260 25.61 2.27 5.95
N PRO A 261 24.36 2.15 5.45
CA PRO A 261 23.45 1.07 5.85
C PRO A 261 23.99 -0.31 5.45
N LYS A 262 23.55 -1.34 6.20
CA LYS A 262 23.74 -2.74 5.79
C LYS A 262 22.88 -3.02 4.57
N VAL A 263 23.39 -3.82 3.65
CA VAL A 263 22.71 -4.17 2.41
C VAL A 263 22.20 -5.61 2.53
N THR A 264 21.03 -5.88 1.97
CA THR A 264 20.47 -7.24 1.84
C THR A 264 20.39 -7.63 0.37
N LYS A 265 20.05 -8.90 0.10
CA LYS A 265 19.77 -9.38 -1.26
C LYS A 265 18.68 -8.50 -1.90
N GLY A 266 18.78 -8.21 -3.19
CA GLY A 266 17.85 -7.36 -3.95
C GLY A 266 17.83 -5.88 -3.55
N SER A 267 18.71 -5.42 -2.67
CA SER A 267 18.77 -4.00 -2.28
C SER A 267 19.30 -3.12 -3.40
N THR A 268 18.78 -1.90 -3.49
CA THR A 268 19.27 -0.85 -4.39
C THR A 268 19.97 0.24 -3.59
N ILE A 269 21.24 0.50 -3.92
CA ILE A 269 22.08 1.55 -3.34
C ILE A 269 21.99 2.76 -4.26
N LYS A 270 21.38 3.85 -3.80
CA LYS A 270 21.28 5.13 -4.53
C LYS A 270 22.32 6.12 -4.00
N LEU A 271 23.21 6.54 -4.88
CA LEU A 271 24.05 7.72 -4.68
C LEU A 271 23.25 8.96 -5.10
N MET A 272 23.43 10.04 -4.34
CA MET A 272 22.82 11.34 -4.64
C MET A 272 23.92 12.38 -4.68
N SER A 273 23.98 13.12 -5.78
CA SER A 273 24.81 14.31 -5.90
C SER A 273 24.30 15.44 -5.03
N GLU A 274 25.20 16.34 -4.67
CA GLU A 274 24.91 17.46 -3.79
C GLU A 274 23.89 18.47 -4.39
N GLU A 275 23.84 18.58 -5.73
CA GLU A 275 22.92 19.47 -6.48
C GLU A 275 21.49 18.93 -6.63
N GLN A 276 21.26 17.61 -6.58
CA GLN A 276 19.93 17.01 -6.78
C GLN A 276 18.99 17.15 -5.57
N VAL A 277 19.43 17.80 -4.51
CA VAL A 277 18.61 18.06 -3.34
C VAL A 277 17.94 19.41 -3.50
N GLU A 278 16.65 19.41 -3.84
CA GLU A 278 15.81 20.55 -3.48
C GLU A 278 16.01 20.78 -1.98
N GLU A 279 16.65 21.90 -1.64
CA GLU A 279 16.60 22.39 -0.28
C GLU A 279 15.13 22.52 0.07
N ILE A 280 14.60 21.59 0.86
CA ILE A 280 13.49 21.91 1.73
C ILE A 280 14.07 23.00 2.62
N LYS A 281 13.91 24.27 2.22
CA LYS A 281 14.20 25.40 3.06
C LYS A 281 13.37 25.15 4.30
N ALA A 282 14.02 24.68 5.36
CA ALA A 282 13.40 24.64 6.66
C ALA A 282 12.84 26.04 6.85
N THR A 283 11.53 26.16 7.02
CA THR A 283 10.98 27.43 7.49
C THR A 283 11.79 27.76 8.73
N PRO A 284 12.54 28.88 8.75
CA PRO A 284 13.45 29.15 9.85
C PRO A 284 12.65 29.05 11.13
N LEU A 285 13.06 28.13 12.00
CA LEU A 285 12.40 27.95 13.28
C LEU A 285 12.53 29.28 14.00
N ASP A 286 11.42 30.00 14.15
CA ASP A 286 11.41 31.24 14.90
C ASP A 286 11.69 30.88 16.36
N TRP A 287 12.95 31.05 16.77
CA TRP A 287 13.39 30.74 18.11
C TRP A 287 12.62 31.55 19.14
N ASN A 288 12.11 32.74 18.81
CA ASN A 288 11.26 33.49 19.73
C ASN A 288 9.94 32.75 19.96
N VAL A 289 9.29 32.25 18.90
CA VAL A 289 8.04 31.47 18.99
C VAL A 289 8.26 30.12 19.68
N ALA A 290 9.38 29.44 19.41
CA ALA A 290 9.73 28.17 20.04
C ALA A 290 10.01 28.37 21.54
N ILE A 291 10.79 29.39 21.90
CA ILE A 291 11.08 29.76 23.28
C ILE A 291 9.80 30.14 24.00
N GLU A 292 8.95 30.98 23.42
CA GLU A 292 7.67 31.39 24.02
C GLU A 292 6.75 30.19 24.30
N LYS A 293 6.59 29.28 23.34
CA LYS A 293 5.80 28.05 23.50
C LYS A 293 6.35 27.11 24.57
N THR A 294 7.68 27.03 24.71
CA THR A 294 8.31 26.24 25.77
C THR A 294 8.19 26.93 27.12
N LEU A 295 8.35 28.26 27.18
CA LEU A 295 8.22 29.04 28.39
C LEU A 295 6.82 28.85 28.97
N ILE A 296 5.76 29.05 28.17
CA ILE A 296 4.36 28.87 28.58
C ILE A 296 4.11 27.48 29.20
N LYS A 297 4.70 26.43 28.63
CA LYS A 297 4.59 25.06 29.18
C LYS A 297 5.31 24.93 30.52
N VAL A 298 6.51 25.50 30.65
CA VAL A 298 7.28 25.50 31.89
C VAL A 298 6.59 26.34 32.98
N THR A 299 6.07 27.53 32.65
CA THR A 299 5.30 28.35 33.59
C THR A 299 4.01 27.65 34.02
N GLY A 300 3.33 26.96 33.11
CA GLY A 300 2.16 26.14 33.45
C GLY A 300 2.49 25.02 34.44
N VAL A 301 3.57 24.27 34.20
CA VAL A 301 4.05 23.22 35.11
C VAL A 301 4.50 23.80 36.45
N MET A 302 5.22 24.92 36.46
CA MET A 302 5.65 25.59 37.69
C MET A 302 4.48 26.16 38.49
N SER A 303 3.49 26.75 37.82
CA SER A 303 2.28 27.28 38.47
C SER A 303 1.46 26.16 39.08
N LEU A 304 1.34 25.03 38.37
CA LEU A 304 0.70 23.83 38.87
C LEU A 304 1.46 23.26 40.07
N TYR A 305 2.78 23.18 40.00
CA TYR A 305 3.64 22.75 41.11
C TYR A 305 3.48 23.64 42.35
N LEU A 306 3.47 24.97 42.17
CA LEU A 306 3.24 25.93 43.25
C LEU A 306 1.83 25.84 43.84
N LEU A 307 0.81 25.60 43.01
CA LEU A 307 -0.56 25.34 43.47
C LEU A 307 -0.65 24.06 44.28
N ILE A 308 -0.03 22.97 43.80
CA ILE A 308 0.04 21.70 44.53
C ILE A 308 0.74 21.91 45.87
N ASN A 309 1.93 22.52 45.88
CA ASN A 309 2.67 22.81 47.11
C ASN A 309 1.88 23.70 48.08
N ARG A 310 1.09 24.66 47.57
CA ARG A 310 0.24 25.52 48.41
C ARG A 310 -0.94 24.76 49.01
N ILE A 311 -1.50 23.79 48.29
CA ILE A 311 -2.60 22.93 48.77
C ILE A 311 -2.08 21.88 49.76
N THR A 312 -0.90 21.30 49.50
CA THR A 312 -0.29 20.28 50.38
C THR A 312 0.43 20.88 51.58
N GLY A 313 0.86 22.15 51.50
CA GLY A 313 1.53 22.88 52.58
C GLY A 313 0.61 23.72 53.47
N SER A 314 -0.71 23.56 53.34
CA SER A 314 -1.71 24.15 54.25
C SER A 314 -2.24 23.08 55.22
N PHE A 315 -1.37 22.59 56.09
CA PHE A 315 -1.66 22.09 57.45
C PHE A 315 -0.41 22.32 58.30
#